data_AF-A0A1W9VN94-F1
#
_entry.id   AF-A0A1W9VN94-F1
#
_cell.length_a   1.000
_cell.length_b   1.000
_cell.length_c   1.000
_cell.angle_alpha   90.00
_cell.angle_beta   90.00
_cell.angle_gamma   90.00
#
_symmetry.space_group_name_H-M   'P 1'
#
loop_
_entity.id
_entity.type
_entity.pdbx_description
1 polymer ?
#
loop_
_entity_poly.entity_id
_entity_poly.type
_entity_poly.pdbx_seq_one_letter_code
_entity_poly.pdbx_strand_id
1 'polypeptide(L)'
;MGLKGILAKSRNIIHPLLDFSREEIVQFLNSEEISWREDKSNNETHFTRNKIRNQLIPWIADNMNPAVQDKLVFFSSLMKDSDSFFNDYITARYKSFVLSKNDKEISLSLKKISSINSLIRYYLIKRVIFNLTGIENDIYSNHISEIENIIDSNGSKVVCLPHNIYVLKQYDEIRFTTINPFTKRTEKKVEPRVLSSLRPRLTYMNYRINLKKIKKMPSNKALTGNRNVVFLDFDEIKLPLIIRTRENGDKFIPLGLKGFKKVKDFFIDEKVPKFDRDKILFITDSEKILWIGGMRIDNRVALSDSTKNILRIEIEKLSDKKLRSAERILKD
;
A
#
# COMPACT_ATOMS: atom_id res chain seq x y z
N MET A 1 -2.04 24.17 0.93
CA MET A 1 -1.18 24.73 -0.15
C MET A 1 -0.30 25.87 0.41
N GLY A 2 0.82 26.19 -0.24
CA GLY A 2 1.73 27.27 0.20
C GLY A 2 1.23 28.69 -0.06
N LEU A 3 0.23 28.86 -0.94
CA LEU A 3 -0.37 30.15 -1.29
C LEU A 3 -1.31 30.73 -0.22
N LYS A 4 -1.51 30.01 0.89
CA LYS A 4 -2.33 30.45 2.04
C LYS A 4 -1.63 31.46 2.93
N GLY A 5 -0.38 31.81 2.61
CA GLY A 5 0.45 32.68 3.45
C GLY A 5 0.75 32.09 4.82
N ILE A 6 1.08 32.98 5.75
CA ILE A 6 1.27 32.65 7.17
C ILE A 6 -0.13 32.49 7.81
N LEU A 7 -0.31 31.45 8.63
CA LEU A 7 -1.55 31.23 9.36
C LEU A 7 -1.46 31.88 10.74
N ALA A 8 -2.56 32.46 11.24
CA ALA A 8 -2.64 33.01 12.60
C ALA A 8 -2.23 32.00 13.69
N LYS A 9 -2.46 30.71 13.44
CA LYS A 9 -1.92 29.60 14.24
C LYS A 9 -1.41 28.50 13.32
N SER A 10 -0.16 28.09 13.54
CA SER A 10 0.46 26.95 12.87
C SER A 10 1.07 26.02 13.91
N ARG A 11 0.49 24.84 14.09
CA ARG A 11 0.87 23.88 15.15
C ARG A 11 0.86 24.56 16.53
N ASN A 12 2.04 24.73 17.13
CA ASN A 12 2.25 25.33 18.45
C ASN A 12 2.70 26.80 18.37
N ILE A 13 2.71 27.41 17.18
CA ILE A 13 3.09 28.81 16.97
C ILE A 13 1.82 29.62 16.72
N ILE A 14 1.68 30.74 17.43
CA ILE A 14 0.63 31.73 17.23
C ILE A 14 1.30 32.98 16.67
N HIS A 15 0.63 33.65 15.73
CA HIS A 15 1.06 34.91 15.11
C HIS A 15 0.04 36.01 15.47
N PRO A 16 0.07 36.57 16.70
CA PRO A 16 -0.97 37.49 17.19
C PRO A 16 -1.02 38.81 16.42
N LEU A 17 0.11 39.23 15.87
CA LEU A 17 0.25 40.50 15.15
C LEU A 17 0.02 40.36 13.64
N LEU A 18 -0.49 39.22 13.16
CA LEU A 18 -0.61 38.94 11.73
C LEU A 18 -1.59 39.87 11.01
N ASP A 19 -2.62 40.33 11.73
CA ASP A 19 -3.70 41.17 11.18
C ASP A 19 -3.37 42.68 11.21
N PHE A 20 -2.21 43.06 11.76
CA PHE A 20 -1.79 44.45 11.87
C PHE A 20 -0.68 44.78 10.88
N SER A 21 -0.80 45.92 10.22
CA SER A 21 0.25 46.52 9.40
C SER A 21 1.43 46.99 10.24
N ARG A 22 2.58 47.21 9.59
CA ARG A 22 3.76 47.77 10.27
C ARG A 22 3.45 49.18 10.79
N GLU A 23 2.71 49.95 10.01
CA GLU A 23 2.34 51.32 10.31
C GLU A 23 1.48 51.38 11.58
N GLU A 24 0.47 50.52 11.70
CA GLU A 24 -0.36 50.41 12.92
C GLU A 24 0.46 50.01 14.14
N ILE A 25 1.39 49.06 13.98
CA ILE A 25 2.26 48.62 15.08
C ILE A 25 3.17 49.78 15.54
N VAL A 26 3.75 50.54 14.61
CA VAL A 26 4.62 51.69 14.94
C VAL A 26 3.81 52.82 15.58
N GLN A 27 2.60 53.09 15.09
CA GLN A 27 1.71 54.09 15.70
C GLN A 27 1.35 53.72 17.13
N PHE A 28 1.03 52.45 17.39
CA PHE A 28 0.76 51.93 18.73
C PHE A 28 2.00 52.04 19.65
N LEU A 29 3.18 51.66 19.16
CA LEU A 29 4.42 51.80 19.95
C LEU A 29 4.70 53.26 20.33
N ASN A 30 4.45 54.20 19.41
CA ASN A 30 4.61 55.63 19.69
C ASN A 30 3.58 56.15 20.69
N SER A 31 2.31 55.74 20.60
CA SER A 31 1.26 56.20 21.54
C SER A 31 1.48 55.68 22.96
N GLU A 32 2.08 54.50 23.09
CA GLU A 32 2.44 53.88 24.38
C GLU A 32 3.86 54.24 24.85
N GLU A 33 4.57 55.12 24.13
CA GLU A 33 5.96 55.52 24.41
C GLU A 33 6.96 54.34 24.54
N ILE A 34 6.71 53.24 23.83
CA ILE A 34 7.54 52.04 23.87
C ILE A 34 8.71 52.19 22.89
N SER A 35 9.93 52.19 23.42
CA SER A 35 11.15 52.18 22.59
C SER A 35 11.42 50.80 21.98
N TRP A 36 11.78 50.75 20.70
CA TRP A 36 12.21 49.53 20.00
C TRP A 36 13.60 49.68 19.36
N ARG A 37 14.16 48.57 18.86
CA ARG A 37 15.41 48.56 18.09
C ARG A 37 15.13 48.05 16.68
N GLU A 38 15.77 48.68 15.69
CA GLU A 38 15.72 48.20 14.30
C GLU A 38 16.94 47.32 13.99
N ASP A 39 16.67 46.15 13.41
CA ASP A 39 17.71 45.24 12.94
C ASP A 39 18.30 45.76 11.61
N LYS A 40 19.63 45.91 11.57
CA LYS A 40 20.38 46.41 10.40
C LYS A 40 20.19 45.53 9.16
N SER A 41 19.98 44.23 9.34
CA SER A 41 19.79 43.27 8.25
C SER A 41 18.49 43.49 7.45
N ASN A 42 17.55 44.28 7.97
CA ASN A 42 16.28 44.58 7.28
C ASN A 42 16.45 45.31 5.95
N ASN A 43 17.55 46.04 5.80
CA ASN A 43 17.88 46.82 4.61
C ASN A 43 18.77 46.06 3.63
N GLU A 44 19.27 44.88 4.01
CA GLU A 44 20.10 44.05 3.15
C GLU A 44 19.24 43.32 2.11
N THR A 45 19.59 43.44 0.84
CA THR A 45 18.83 42.86 -0.29
C THR A 45 19.31 41.46 -0.69
N HIS A 46 20.30 40.91 0.02
CA HIS A 46 20.84 39.57 -0.23
C HIS A 46 19.77 38.47 -0.04
N PHE A 47 18.88 38.63 0.94
CA PHE A 47 17.80 37.68 1.18
C PHE A 47 16.63 37.91 0.22
N THR A 48 16.17 36.85 -0.46
CA THR A 48 15.02 36.90 -1.39
C THR A 48 13.78 37.57 -0.78
N ARG A 49 13.51 37.31 0.51
CA ARG A 49 12.40 37.95 1.25
C ARG A 49 12.53 39.47 1.30
N ASN A 50 13.71 39.98 1.62
CA ASN A 50 13.98 41.42 1.69
C ASN A 50 13.90 42.05 0.31
N LYS A 51 14.40 41.37 -0.74
CA LYS A 51 14.26 41.81 -2.13
C LYS A 51 12.79 41.92 -2.55
N ILE A 52 11.96 40.94 -2.20
CA ILE A 52 10.51 40.98 -2.48
C ILE A 52 9.86 42.16 -1.75
N ARG A 53 10.12 42.31 -0.44
CA ARG A 53 9.52 43.36 0.41
C ARG A 53 9.96 44.77 0.01
N ASN A 54 11.25 44.98 -0.19
CA ASN A 54 11.84 46.32 -0.31
C ASN A 54 11.91 46.80 -1.77
N GLN A 55 11.85 45.90 -2.76
CA GLN A 55 11.96 46.26 -4.18
C GLN A 55 10.73 45.84 -4.99
N LEU A 56 10.40 44.55 -5.01
CA LEU A 56 9.39 44.03 -5.94
C LEU A 56 7.98 44.52 -5.61
N ILE A 57 7.53 44.39 -4.36
CA ILE A 57 6.18 44.80 -3.96
C ILE A 57 5.97 46.31 -4.11
N PRO A 58 6.90 47.19 -3.64
CA PRO A 58 6.80 48.63 -3.88
C PRO A 58 6.78 48.95 -5.36
N TRP A 59 7.67 48.35 -6.16
CA TRP A 59 7.71 48.60 -7.60
C TRP A 59 6.37 48.25 -8.29
N ILE A 60 5.73 47.12 -7.93
CA ILE A 60 4.41 46.77 -8.47
C ILE A 60 3.34 47.77 -8.02
N ALA A 61 3.39 48.21 -6.76
CA ALA A 61 2.44 49.18 -6.22
C ALA A 61 2.53 50.53 -6.97
N ASP A 62 3.75 51.03 -7.17
CA ASP A 62 4.01 52.34 -7.77
C ASP A 62 3.79 52.36 -9.30
N ASN A 63 4.08 51.24 -9.98
CA ASN A 63 4.13 51.20 -11.46
C ASN A 63 2.96 50.43 -12.10
N MET A 64 2.19 49.65 -11.35
CA MET A 64 1.13 48.81 -11.93
C MET A 64 -0.21 48.93 -11.20
N ASN A 65 -0.23 48.66 -9.89
CA ASN A 65 -1.47 48.62 -9.11
C ASN A 65 -1.19 48.93 -7.63
N PRO A 66 -1.57 50.13 -7.15
CA PRO A 66 -1.38 50.53 -5.76
C PRO A 66 -1.99 49.56 -4.74
N ALA A 67 -3.08 48.88 -5.10
CA ALA A 67 -3.78 47.92 -4.24
C ALA A 67 -3.22 46.48 -4.34
N VAL A 68 -1.96 46.28 -4.77
CA VAL A 68 -1.39 44.93 -4.92
C VAL A 68 -1.34 44.17 -3.60
N GLN A 69 -1.01 44.84 -2.49
CA GLN A 69 -0.88 44.20 -1.18
C GLN A 69 -2.24 43.68 -0.69
N ASP A 70 -3.28 44.51 -0.73
CA ASP A 70 -4.65 44.12 -0.35
C ASP A 70 -5.16 42.96 -1.20
N LYS A 71 -4.89 42.97 -2.51
CA LYS A 71 -5.27 41.87 -3.40
C LYS A 71 -4.55 40.57 -3.07
N LEU A 72 -3.27 40.63 -2.69
CA LEU A 72 -2.51 39.44 -2.26
C LEU A 72 -3.04 38.90 -0.93
N VAL A 73 -3.39 39.76 0.02
CA VAL A 73 -4.01 39.37 1.30
C VAL A 73 -5.38 38.71 1.04
N PHE A 74 -6.22 39.33 0.22
CA PHE A 74 -7.51 38.76 -0.19
C PHE A 74 -7.33 37.39 -0.85
N PHE A 75 -6.40 37.25 -1.80
CA PHE A 75 -6.13 35.99 -2.48
C PHE A 75 -5.64 34.91 -1.51
N SER A 76 -4.77 35.28 -0.56
CA SER A 76 -4.31 34.38 0.49
C SER A 76 -5.47 33.87 1.36
N SER A 77 -6.40 34.76 1.74
CA SER A 77 -7.62 34.41 2.48
C SER A 77 -8.52 33.46 1.68
N LEU A 78 -8.80 33.80 0.41
CA LEU A 78 -9.60 32.96 -0.48
C LEU A 78 -9.00 31.55 -0.67
N MET A 79 -7.67 31.46 -0.81
CA MET A 79 -6.97 30.19 -0.92
C MET A 79 -7.01 29.38 0.38
N LYS A 80 -6.98 30.05 1.53
CA LYS A 80 -7.13 29.41 2.85
C LYS A 80 -8.51 28.77 2.99
N ASP A 81 -9.56 29.51 2.67
CA ASP A 81 -10.94 29.02 2.76
C ASP A 81 -11.19 27.88 1.76
N SER A 82 -10.68 28.01 0.54
CA SER A 82 -10.75 26.97 -0.49
C SER A 82 -10.06 25.68 -0.02
N ASP A 83 -8.84 25.78 0.52
CA ASP A 83 -8.09 24.62 1.02
C ASP A 83 -8.80 23.97 2.21
N SER A 84 -9.41 24.75 3.11
CA SER A 84 -10.24 24.21 4.20
C SER A 84 -11.43 23.43 3.66
N PHE A 85 -12.18 24.03 2.72
CA PHE A 85 -13.34 23.39 2.10
C PHE A 85 -13.00 22.03 1.48
N PHE A 86 -11.92 21.94 0.70
CA PHE A 86 -11.53 20.67 0.08
C PHE A 86 -11.05 19.64 1.12
N ASN A 87 -10.33 20.07 2.16
CA ASN A 87 -9.94 19.19 3.25
C ASN A 87 -11.16 18.63 3.99
N ASP A 88 -12.18 19.45 4.26
CA ASP A 88 -13.41 19.04 4.91
C ASP A 88 -14.23 18.10 4.00
N TYR A 89 -14.33 18.45 2.71
CA TYR A 89 -14.98 17.63 1.70
C TYR A 89 -14.40 16.21 1.64
N ILE A 90 -13.07 16.10 1.62
CA ILE A 90 -12.36 14.82 1.65
C ILE A 90 -12.53 14.13 2.99
N THR A 91 -12.44 14.85 4.10
CA THR A 91 -12.59 14.28 5.44
C THR A 91 -13.93 13.56 5.59
N ALA A 92 -15.02 14.19 5.16
CA ALA A 92 -16.37 13.62 5.20
C ALA A 92 -16.50 12.34 4.36
N ARG A 93 -15.79 12.26 3.23
CA ARG A 93 -15.89 11.14 2.26
C ARG A 93 -14.78 10.11 2.38
N TYR A 94 -13.75 10.36 3.20
CA TYR A 94 -12.53 9.57 3.26
C TYR A 94 -12.80 8.08 3.44
N LYS A 95 -13.67 7.74 4.41
CA LYS A 95 -14.05 6.35 4.70
C LYS A 95 -14.66 5.62 3.50
N SER A 96 -15.33 6.33 2.60
CA SER A 96 -15.94 5.73 1.41
C SER A 96 -14.91 5.26 0.39
N PHE A 97 -13.70 5.83 0.38
CA PHE A 97 -12.62 5.44 -0.53
C PHE A 97 -11.78 4.29 0.03
N VAL A 98 -11.68 4.16 1.35
CA VAL A 98 -10.82 3.19 2.03
C VAL A 98 -11.42 1.78 1.96
N LEU A 99 -10.61 0.83 1.47
CA LEU A 99 -10.90 -0.61 1.50
C LEU A 99 -10.37 -1.26 2.79
N SER A 100 -9.14 -0.91 3.18
CA SER A 100 -8.50 -1.39 4.39
C SER A 100 -7.47 -0.37 4.91
N LYS A 101 -7.23 -0.38 6.22
CA LYS A 101 -6.24 0.49 6.88
C LYS A 101 -5.62 -0.21 8.08
N ASN A 102 -4.30 -0.07 8.22
CA ASN A 102 -3.53 -0.31 9.44
C ASN A 102 -2.44 0.77 9.58
N ASP A 103 -1.55 0.63 10.56
CA ASP A 103 -0.53 1.65 10.88
C ASP A 103 0.54 1.82 9.78
N LYS A 104 0.69 0.84 8.89
CA LYS A 104 1.73 0.82 7.85
C LYS A 104 1.18 0.79 6.44
N GLU A 105 -0.13 0.65 6.27
CA GLU A 105 -0.75 0.46 4.97
C GLU A 105 -2.18 1.00 4.92
N ILE A 106 -2.50 1.70 3.83
CA ILE A 106 -3.85 2.18 3.50
C ILE A 106 -4.16 1.77 2.07
N SER A 107 -5.23 0.99 1.87
CA SER A 107 -5.70 0.60 0.54
C SER A 107 -7.01 1.29 0.19
N LEU A 108 -7.11 1.78 -1.04
CA LEU A 108 -8.23 2.56 -1.55
C LEU A 108 -8.83 1.92 -2.80
N SER A 109 -10.13 2.13 -3.02
CA SER A 109 -10.81 1.66 -4.22
C SER A 109 -10.39 2.46 -5.44
N LEU A 110 -9.72 1.81 -6.39
CA LEU A 110 -9.30 2.44 -7.64
C LEU A 110 -10.53 2.91 -8.43
N LYS A 111 -11.60 2.12 -8.49
CA LYS A 111 -12.85 2.49 -9.19
C LYS A 111 -13.42 3.83 -8.69
N LYS A 112 -13.45 4.05 -7.38
CA LYS A 112 -13.97 5.31 -6.78
C LYS A 112 -13.02 6.48 -6.99
N ILE A 113 -11.71 6.25 -6.97
CA ILE A 113 -10.70 7.29 -7.19
C ILE A 113 -10.66 7.69 -8.66
N SER A 114 -10.78 6.73 -9.57
CA SER A 114 -10.78 6.99 -11.00
C SER A 114 -11.98 7.84 -11.43
N SER A 115 -13.12 7.76 -10.72
CA SER A 115 -14.34 8.52 -11.03
C SER A 115 -14.36 9.97 -10.54
N ILE A 116 -13.39 10.39 -9.71
CA ILE A 116 -13.32 11.78 -9.21
C ILE A 116 -12.26 12.58 -9.98
N ASN A 117 -12.42 13.91 -9.99
CA ASN A 117 -11.49 14.81 -10.68
C ASN A 117 -10.12 14.90 -9.97
N SER A 118 -9.11 15.37 -10.71
CA SER A 118 -7.72 15.47 -10.25
C SER A 118 -7.51 16.34 -9.01
N LEU A 119 -8.33 17.39 -8.82
CA LEU A 119 -8.26 18.23 -7.63
C LEU A 119 -8.70 17.46 -6.37
N ILE A 120 -9.82 16.73 -6.45
CA ILE A 120 -10.27 15.87 -5.34
C ILE A 120 -9.26 14.74 -5.10
N ARG A 121 -8.68 14.15 -6.15
CA ARG A 121 -7.60 13.16 -6.00
C ARG A 121 -6.38 13.74 -5.30
N TYR A 122 -5.95 14.96 -5.65
CA TYR A 122 -4.84 15.66 -4.99
C TYR A 122 -5.04 15.76 -3.47
N TYR A 123 -6.21 16.23 -3.02
CA TYR A 123 -6.51 16.34 -1.58
C TYR A 123 -6.65 14.96 -0.93
N LEU A 124 -7.21 13.97 -1.62
CA LEU A 124 -7.28 12.59 -1.12
C LEU A 124 -5.89 12.00 -0.93
N ILE A 125 -4.98 12.13 -1.91
CA ILE A 125 -3.61 11.64 -1.85
C ILE A 125 -2.85 12.27 -0.68
N LYS A 126 -2.92 13.61 -0.54
CA LYS A 126 -2.34 14.32 0.60
C LYS A 126 -2.87 13.80 1.93
N ARG A 127 -4.19 13.60 2.06
CA ARG A 127 -4.84 13.06 3.26
C ARG A 127 -4.35 11.64 3.59
N VAL A 128 -4.21 10.78 2.58
CA VAL A 128 -3.76 9.39 2.75
C VAL A 128 -2.31 9.35 3.21
N ILE A 129 -1.42 10.14 2.58
CA ILE A 129 -0.02 10.23 2.97
C ILE A 129 0.11 10.75 4.41
N PHE A 130 -0.62 11.81 4.76
CA PHE A 130 -0.63 12.35 6.11
C PHE A 130 -1.13 11.31 7.13
N ASN A 131 -2.23 10.61 6.83
CA ASN A 131 -2.77 9.57 7.72
C ASN A 131 -1.84 8.35 7.87
N LEU A 132 -0.94 8.12 6.92
CA LEU A 132 0.02 7.02 6.93
C LEU A 132 1.32 7.39 7.65
N THR A 133 1.77 8.64 7.55
CA THR A 133 3.13 9.04 7.96
C THR A 133 3.18 10.21 8.95
N GLY A 134 2.10 10.98 9.10
CA GLY A 134 2.09 12.25 9.80
C GLY A 134 2.80 13.39 9.06
N ILE A 135 3.28 13.14 7.83
CA ILE A 135 4.05 14.10 7.04
C ILE A 135 3.10 14.97 6.21
N GLU A 136 3.26 16.29 6.30
CA GLU A 136 2.50 17.27 5.52
C GLU A 136 3.31 17.83 4.32
N ASN A 137 4.64 17.83 4.45
CA ASN A 137 5.59 18.47 3.53
C ASN A 137 6.41 17.43 2.74
N ASP A 138 7.32 17.89 1.88
CA ASP A 138 8.22 17.06 1.04
C ASP A 138 7.55 16.15 0.00
N ILE A 139 6.24 16.32 -0.22
CA ILE A 139 5.51 15.73 -1.33
C ILE A 139 5.14 16.84 -2.31
N TYR A 140 6.02 17.03 -3.30
CA TYR A 140 5.91 18.01 -4.37
C TYR A 140 5.04 17.54 -5.55
N SER A 141 4.84 18.42 -6.52
CA SER A 141 3.96 18.20 -7.68
C SER A 141 4.35 16.98 -8.52
N ASN A 142 5.64 16.76 -8.76
CA ASN A 142 6.14 15.59 -9.50
C ASN A 142 5.69 14.27 -8.86
N HIS A 143 5.76 14.16 -7.53
CA HIS A 143 5.30 12.98 -6.80
C HIS A 143 3.80 12.73 -6.95
N ILE A 144 2.99 13.80 -6.92
CA ILE A 144 1.55 13.68 -7.15
C ILE A 144 1.28 13.24 -8.59
N SER A 145 1.98 13.82 -9.58
CA SER A 145 1.86 13.42 -10.97
C SER A 145 2.22 11.95 -11.20
N GLU A 146 3.25 11.43 -10.54
CA GLU A 146 3.59 9.99 -10.60
C GLU A 146 2.45 9.10 -10.08
N ILE A 147 1.77 9.52 -9.01
CA ILE A 147 0.62 8.80 -8.45
C ILE A 147 -0.57 8.84 -9.41
N GLU A 148 -0.90 10.01 -9.97
CA GLU A 148 -1.95 10.13 -10.99
C GLU A 148 -1.65 9.24 -12.20
N ASN A 149 -0.40 9.25 -12.68
CA ASN A 149 0.02 8.42 -13.80
C ASN A 149 -0.19 6.92 -13.53
N ILE A 150 0.06 6.43 -12.31
CA ILE A 150 -0.23 5.02 -12.01
C ILE A 150 -1.73 4.76 -11.88
N ILE A 151 -2.51 5.67 -11.28
CA ILE A 151 -3.98 5.57 -11.16
C ILE A 151 -4.61 5.36 -12.54
N ASP A 152 -4.14 6.09 -13.56
CA ASP A 152 -4.70 6.04 -14.91
C ASP A 152 -4.05 4.99 -15.83
N SER A 153 -2.91 4.41 -15.42
CA SER A 153 -2.21 3.40 -16.24
C SER A 153 -2.85 2.00 -16.25
N ASN A 154 -2.44 1.13 -17.17
CA ASN A 154 -2.82 -0.28 -17.14
C ASN A 154 -1.88 -1.14 -16.29
N GLY A 155 -2.44 -2.22 -15.72
CA GLY A 155 -1.68 -3.26 -15.00
C GLY A 155 -1.20 -2.86 -13.60
N SER A 156 -0.35 -3.70 -13.02
CA SER A 156 0.24 -3.45 -11.70
C SER A 156 1.52 -2.62 -11.82
N LYS A 157 1.57 -1.51 -11.09
CA LYS A 157 2.73 -0.60 -11.03
C LYS A 157 3.05 -0.22 -9.59
N VAL A 158 4.28 0.26 -9.38
CA VAL A 158 4.75 0.78 -8.10
C VAL A 158 5.46 2.10 -8.35
N VAL A 159 5.18 3.09 -7.49
CA VAL A 159 5.91 4.35 -7.39
C VAL A 159 6.57 4.42 -6.02
N CYS A 160 7.81 4.87 -5.99
CA CYS A 160 8.56 5.14 -4.77
C CYS A 160 8.56 6.64 -4.53
N LEU A 161 8.09 7.06 -3.36
CA LEU A 161 8.07 8.45 -2.93
C LEU A 161 9.12 8.67 -1.83
N PRO A 162 9.44 9.93 -1.49
CA PRO A 162 10.24 10.25 -0.31
C PRO A 162 9.69 9.60 0.96
N HIS A 163 10.53 9.53 2.00
CA HIS A 163 10.14 9.03 3.33
C HIS A 163 9.69 7.56 3.36
N ASN A 164 10.25 6.73 2.47
CA ASN A 164 9.93 5.29 2.35
C ASN A 164 8.44 5.01 2.11
N ILE A 165 7.76 5.90 1.39
CA ILE A 165 6.37 5.70 1.01
C ILE A 165 6.34 5.02 -0.36
N TYR A 166 5.54 3.95 -0.48
CA TYR A 166 5.36 3.21 -1.72
C TYR A 166 3.88 3.23 -2.11
N VAL A 167 3.61 3.51 -3.37
CA VAL A 167 2.25 3.50 -3.92
C VAL A 167 2.14 2.39 -4.96
N LEU A 168 1.30 1.40 -4.68
CA LEU A 168 1.14 0.20 -5.48
C LEU A 168 -0.25 0.20 -6.12
N LYS A 169 -0.31 0.06 -7.43
CA LYS A 169 -1.55 -0.27 -8.14
C LYS A 169 -1.67 -1.77 -8.32
N GLN A 170 -2.78 -2.35 -7.88
CA GLN A 170 -3.06 -3.77 -8.04
C GLN A 170 -4.55 -3.97 -8.34
N TYR A 171 -4.86 -4.52 -9.53
CA TYR A 171 -6.25 -4.75 -9.94
C TYR A 171 -7.11 -3.49 -9.76
N ASP A 172 -8.13 -3.58 -8.90
CA ASP A 172 -9.12 -2.55 -8.63
C ASP A 172 -8.82 -1.73 -7.35
N GLU A 173 -7.58 -1.81 -6.84
CA GLU A 173 -7.12 -1.06 -5.67
C GLU A 173 -5.80 -0.29 -5.91
N ILE A 174 -5.65 0.82 -5.18
CA ILE A 174 -4.39 1.54 -5.02
C ILE A 174 -4.02 1.55 -3.54
N ARG A 175 -2.78 1.18 -3.24
CA ARG A 175 -2.29 0.95 -1.89
C ARG A 175 -1.11 1.84 -1.60
N PHE A 176 -1.15 2.50 -0.45
CA PHE A 176 -0.07 3.30 0.10
C PHE A 176 0.53 2.55 1.28
N THR A 177 1.84 2.36 1.31
CA THR A 177 2.52 1.60 2.38
C THR A 177 3.89 2.18 2.72
N THR A 178 4.29 2.05 3.98
CA THR A 178 5.68 2.31 4.42
C THR A 178 6.53 1.04 4.43
N ILE A 179 5.94 -0.09 4.07
CA ILE A 179 6.62 -1.37 3.93
C ILE A 179 7.20 -1.43 2.53
N ASN A 180 8.53 -1.53 2.43
CA ASN A 180 9.18 -1.63 1.14
C ASN A 180 8.71 -2.92 0.41
N PRO A 181 8.04 -2.80 -0.76
CA PRO A 181 7.54 -3.95 -1.50
C PRO A 181 8.65 -4.69 -2.26
N PHE A 182 9.82 -4.06 -2.40
CA PHE A 182 11.02 -4.60 -3.02
C PHE A 182 12.01 -5.17 -2.02
N THR A 183 11.80 -4.95 -0.71
CA THR A 183 12.40 -5.85 0.26
C THR A 183 11.84 -7.23 -0.04
N LYS A 184 12.58 -7.97 -0.87
CA LYS A 184 12.90 -9.34 -0.54
C LYS A 184 13.24 -9.25 0.93
N ARG A 185 12.34 -9.69 1.82
CA ARG A 185 12.85 -10.25 3.05
C ARG A 185 13.99 -11.14 2.58
N THR A 186 15.11 -11.11 3.27
CA THR A 186 16.04 -12.22 3.30
C THR A 186 15.33 -13.49 3.82
N GLU A 187 14.12 -13.79 3.32
CA GLU A 187 13.65 -15.14 3.15
C GLU A 187 14.66 -15.74 2.20
N LYS A 188 15.69 -16.39 2.78
CA LYS A 188 16.39 -17.50 2.14
C LYS A 188 15.37 -18.17 1.24
N LYS A 189 15.65 -18.26 -0.07
CA LYS A 189 14.80 -18.99 -1.01
C LYS A 189 14.38 -20.27 -0.30
N VAL A 190 13.09 -20.38 0.04
CA VAL A 190 12.67 -21.44 0.96
C VAL A 190 12.93 -22.73 0.21
N GLU A 191 13.90 -23.50 0.70
CA GLU A 191 14.35 -24.69 -0.01
C GLU A 191 13.17 -25.66 -0.14
N PRO A 192 12.96 -26.25 -1.33
CA PRO A 192 11.91 -27.23 -1.52
C PRO A 192 11.99 -28.34 -0.48
N ARG A 193 10.84 -28.69 0.10
CA ARG A 193 10.76 -29.79 1.06
C ARG A 193 10.38 -31.07 0.32
N VAL A 194 11.35 -31.98 0.21
CA VAL A 194 11.20 -33.28 -0.43
C VAL A 194 10.75 -34.32 0.60
N LEU A 195 9.68 -35.04 0.30
CA LEU A 195 9.07 -36.06 1.14
C LEU A 195 9.06 -37.41 0.40
N SER A 196 10.08 -38.24 0.64
CA SER A 196 10.17 -39.60 0.08
C SER A 196 9.06 -40.53 0.58
N SER A 197 8.46 -40.20 1.72
CA SER A 197 7.29 -40.89 2.27
C SER A 197 6.29 -39.89 2.84
N LEU A 198 5.01 -40.29 2.88
CA LEU A 198 3.95 -39.45 3.43
C LEU A 198 4.18 -39.22 4.93
N ARG A 199 4.47 -37.98 5.30
CA ARG A 199 4.48 -37.55 6.70
C ARG A 199 3.10 -37.00 7.06
N PRO A 200 2.45 -37.45 8.16
CA PRO A 200 1.09 -37.04 8.50
C PRO A 200 0.92 -35.52 8.64
N ARG A 201 1.98 -34.84 9.10
CA ARG A 201 1.96 -33.42 9.38
C ARG A 201 3.35 -32.81 9.24
N LEU A 202 3.41 -31.62 8.66
CA LEU A 202 4.63 -30.84 8.57
C LEU A 202 4.32 -29.34 8.49
N THR A 203 5.38 -28.53 8.51
CA THR A 203 5.31 -27.09 8.27
C THR A 203 6.17 -26.71 7.07
N TYR A 204 5.72 -25.73 6.31
CA TYR A 204 6.46 -25.10 5.21
C TYR A 204 6.02 -23.65 5.11
N MET A 205 6.97 -22.72 5.14
CA MET A 205 6.68 -21.29 5.32
C MET A 205 5.80 -21.06 6.58
N ASN A 206 4.72 -20.29 6.46
CA ASN A 206 3.72 -20.08 7.51
C ASN A 206 2.51 -21.04 7.38
N TYR A 207 2.67 -22.17 6.70
CA TYR A 207 1.62 -23.18 6.58
C TYR A 207 1.93 -24.39 7.44
N ARG A 208 0.89 -24.89 8.10
CA ARG A 208 0.80 -26.25 8.57
C ARG A 208 0.11 -27.10 7.51
N ILE A 209 0.71 -28.22 7.15
CA ILE A 209 0.24 -29.11 6.10
C ILE A 209 -0.02 -30.46 6.72
N ASN A 210 -1.25 -30.96 6.60
CA ASN A 210 -1.63 -32.30 7.01
C ASN A 210 -1.83 -33.17 5.76
N LEU A 211 -1.16 -34.32 5.72
CA LEU A 211 -1.26 -35.31 4.65
C LEU A 211 -1.86 -36.59 5.21
N LYS A 212 -2.89 -37.12 4.57
CA LYS A 212 -3.51 -38.38 4.99
C LYS A 212 -3.91 -39.21 3.78
N LYS A 213 -3.36 -40.42 3.68
CA LYS A 213 -3.83 -41.43 2.72
C LYS A 213 -5.11 -42.08 3.26
N ILE A 214 -6.16 -42.11 2.46
CA ILE A 214 -7.46 -42.70 2.78
C ILE A 214 -7.93 -43.60 1.62
N LYS A 215 -8.79 -44.58 1.91
CA LYS A 215 -9.34 -45.51 0.90
C LYS A 215 -10.75 -45.14 0.41
N LYS A 216 -11.45 -44.26 1.12
CA LYS A 216 -12.81 -43.83 0.80
C LYS A 216 -12.94 -42.35 1.04
N MET A 217 -13.71 -41.68 0.20
CA MET A 217 -14.03 -40.26 0.37
C MET A 217 -14.84 -40.06 1.65
N PRO A 218 -14.55 -39.03 2.47
CA PRO A 218 -15.40 -38.69 3.59
C PRO A 218 -16.79 -38.28 3.08
N SER A 219 -17.85 -38.82 3.68
CA SER A 219 -19.24 -38.49 3.36
C SER A 219 -19.68 -37.08 3.78
N ASN A 220 -18.80 -36.33 4.44
CA ASN A 220 -19.12 -35.04 5.04
C ASN A 220 -19.11 -33.90 4.01
N LYS A 221 -20.30 -33.35 3.70
CA LYS A 221 -20.50 -32.19 2.83
C LYS A 221 -19.75 -30.91 3.28
N ALA A 222 -19.31 -30.81 4.54
CA ALA A 222 -18.52 -29.67 5.00
C ALA A 222 -17.09 -29.63 4.40
N LEU A 223 -16.60 -30.74 3.84
CA LEU A 223 -15.29 -30.80 3.18
C LEU A 223 -15.35 -30.36 1.71
N THR A 224 -16.52 -30.47 1.08
CA THR A 224 -16.79 -29.97 -0.27
C THR A 224 -16.97 -28.46 -0.23
N GLY A 225 -15.95 -27.70 -0.64
CA GLY A 225 -15.97 -26.24 -0.73
C GLY A 225 -14.85 -25.52 0.01
N ASN A 226 -14.15 -26.21 0.94
CA ASN A 226 -12.98 -25.63 1.59
C ASN A 226 -11.78 -25.64 0.63
N ARG A 227 -11.42 -24.47 0.11
CA ARG A 227 -10.29 -24.32 -0.82
C ARG A 227 -8.94 -24.76 -0.25
N ASN A 228 -8.81 -24.85 1.08
CA ASN A 228 -7.59 -25.28 1.75
C ASN A 228 -7.50 -26.80 1.98
N VAL A 229 -8.53 -27.55 1.58
CA VAL A 229 -8.54 -29.02 1.65
C VAL A 229 -8.73 -29.55 0.24
N VAL A 230 -7.93 -30.55 -0.13
CA VAL A 230 -7.98 -31.18 -1.43
C VAL A 230 -7.86 -32.69 -1.31
N PHE A 231 -8.51 -33.38 -2.23
CA PHE A 231 -8.44 -34.82 -2.40
C PHE A 231 -7.91 -35.12 -3.80
N LEU A 232 -6.80 -35.85 -3.85
CA LEU A 232 -6.11 -36.22 -5.09
C LEU A 232 -6.12 -37.73 -5.24
N ASP A 233 -6.15 -38.20 -6.49
CA ASP A 233 -5.87 -39.59 -6.78
C ASP A 233 -4.40 -39.86 -6.42
N PHE A 234 -4.16 -40.69 -5.40
CA PHE A 234 -2.81 -41.01 -4.96
C PHE A 234 -2.12 -41.99 -5.89
N ASP A 235 -2.88 -42.77 -6.67
CA ASP A 235 -2.33 -43.75 -7.59
C ASP A 235 -1.67 -43.07 -8.82
N GLU A 236 -2.06 -41.83 -9.11
CA GLU A 236 -1.48 -40.98 -10.17
C GLU A 236 -0.29 -40.10 -9.71
N ILE A 237 0.14 -40.22 -8.44
CA ILE A 237 1.21 -39.41 -7.85
C ILE A 237 2.54 -40.18 -7.81
N LYS A 238 3.63 -39.56 -8.26
CA LYS A 238 4.98 -40.15 -8.23
C LYS A 238 5.83 -39.61 -7.09
N LEU A 239 6.05 -40.39 -6.03
CA LEU A 239 6.92 -39.94 -4.93
C LEU A 239 8.37 -39.69 -5.38
N PRO A 240 9.09 -38.73 -4.76
CA PRO A 240 8.73 -37.96 -3.57
C PRO A 240 7.73 -36.82 -3.84
N LEU A 241 6.94 -36.45 -2.81
CA LEU A 241 6.22 -35.18 -2.84
C LEU A 241 7.20 -34.02 -2.60
N ILE A 242 7.11 -32.99 -3.41
CA ILE A 242 7.94 -31.79 -3.31
C ILE A 242 7.03 -30.60 -3.02
N ILE A 243 7.26 -29.99 -1.86
CA ILE A 243 6.53 -28.80 -1.41
C ILE A 243 7.44 -27.59 -1.62
N ARG A 244 7.00 -26.66 -2.46
CA ARG A 244 7.80 -25.51 -2.88
C ARG A 244 6.94 -24.27 -3.14
N THR A 245 7.56 -23.19 -3.57
CA THR A 245 6.89 -22.04 -4.20
C THR A 245 6.99 -22.15 -5.73
N ARG A 246 6.38 -21.20 -6.44
CA ARG A 246 6.41 -21.20 -7.92
C ARG A 246 7.85 -21.10 -8.46
N GLU A 247 8.06 -21.71 -9.61
CA GLU A 247 9.30 -21.62 -10.39
C GLU A 247 9.03 -21.02 -11.77
N ASN A 248 10.05 -20.42 -12.36
CA ASN A 248 9.93 -19.86 -13.71
C ASN A 248 9.68 -20.98 -14.72
N GLY A 249 8.66 -20.82 -15.55
CA GLY A 249 8.27 -21.82 -16.55
C GLY A 249 7.24 -22.84 -16.07
N ASP A 250 6.84 -22.80 -14.78
CA ASP A 250 5.80 -23.67 -14.25
C ASP A 250 4.53 -23.67 -15.11
N LYS A 251 4.06 -24.87 -15.43
CA LYS A 251 2.83 -25.15 -16.18
C LYS A 251 2.13 -26.37 -15.59
N PHE A 252 0.80 -26.37 -15.63
CA PHE A 252 -0.01 -27.49 -15.16
C PHE A 252 -1.28 -27.57 -16.01
N ILE A 253 -2.06 -28.64 -15.85
CA ILE A 253 -3.36 -28.79 -16.52
C ILE A 253 -4.42 -28.51 -15.47
N PRO A 254 -4.98 -27.29 -15.34
CA PRO A 254 -5.91 -27.01 -14.26
C PRO A 254 -7.17 -27.87 -14.38
N LEU A 255 -7.71 -28.36 -13.26
CA LEU A 255 -8.95 -29.15 -13.24
C LEU A 255 -10.05 -28.47 -14.07
N GLY A 256 -10.62 -29.22 -15.01
CA GLY A 256 -11.65 -28.75 -15.95
C GLY A 256 -11.11 -28.23 -17.30
N LEU A 257 -9.79 -28.13 -17.47
CA LEU A 257 -9.13 -27.83 -18.74
C LEU A 257 -8.40 -29.07 -19.27
N LYS A 258 -8.29 -29.19 -20.61
CA LYS A 258 -7.62 -30.31 -21.28
C LYS A 258 -6.15 -30.03 -21.65
N GLY A 259 -5.70 -28.78 -21.55
CA GLY A 259 -4.37 -28.36 -22.00
C GLY A 259 -3.52 -27.73 -20.90
N PHE A 260 -2.20 -27.63 -21.15
CA PHE A 260 -1.29 -26.94 -20.26
C PHE A 260 -1.60 -25.44 -20.22
N LYS A 261 -1.57 -24.89 -19.01
CA LYS A 261 -1.62 -23.46 -18.74
C LYS A 261 -0.37 -23.04 -17.97
N LYS A 262 0.28 -21.96 -18.38
CA LYS A 262 1.39 -21.39 -17.61
C LYS A 262 0.83 -20.86 -16.29
N VAL A 263 1.55 -21.10 -15.19
CA VAL A 263 1.15 -20.61 -13.86
C VAL A 263 1.07 -19.09 -13.81
N LYS A 264 1.93 -18.38 -14.58
CA LYS A 264 1.85 -16.93 -14.75
C LYS A 264 0.47 -16.48 -15.25
N ASP A 265 -0.05 -17.15 -16.28
CA ASP A 265 -1.32 -16.81 -16.92
C ASP A 265 -2.49 -17.22 -16.03
N PHE A 266 -2.41 -18.39 -15.40
CA PHE A 266 -3.35 -18.82 -14.37
C PHE A 266 -3.49 -17.79 -13.23
N PHE A 267 -2.38 -17.24 -12.73
CA PHE A 267 -2.40 -16.19 -11.70
C PHE A 267 -2.93 -14.84 -12.17
N ILE A 268 -2.86 -14.55 -13.47
CA ILE A 268 -3.50 -13.35 -14.03
C ILE A 268 -5.02 -13.55 -14.03
N ASP A 269 -5.48 -14.70 -14.50
CA ASP A 269 -6.91 -15.00 -14.61
C ASP A 269 -7.61 -15.12 -13.24
N GLU A 270 -6.92 -15.73 -12.26
CA GLU A 270 -7.40 -15.82 -10.87
C GLU A 270 -7.15 -14.52 -10.09
N LYS A 271 -6.70 -13.45 -10.74
CA LYS A 271 -6.41 -12.13 -10.15
C LYS A 271 -5.53 -12.19 -8.89
N VAL A 272 -4.48 -13.00 -8.91
CA VAL A 272 -3.51 -13.12 -7.81
C VAL A 272 -2.53 -11.93 -7.82
N PRO A 273 -2.41 -11.12 -6.75
CA PRO A 273 -1.51 -9.97 -6.70
C PRO A 273 -0.06 -10.33 -6.97
N LYS A 274 0.64 -9.52 -7.79
CA LYS A 274 2.02 -9.80 -8.23
C LYS A 274 2.97 -10.15 -7.08
N PHE A 275 2.87 -9.41 -5.96
CA PHE A 275 3.73 -9.58 -4.78
C PHE A 275 3.32 -10.76 -3.87
N ASP A 276 2.18 -11.39 -4.13
CA ASP A 276 1.72 -12.57 -3.38
C ASP A 276 1.94 -13.87 -4.15
N ARG A 277 2.20 -13.80 -5.46
CA ARG A 277 2.44 -14.98 -6.32
C ARG A 277 3.62 -15.83 -5.84
N ASP A 278 4.67 -15.20 -5.33
CA ASP A 278 5.87 -15.90 -4.82
C ASP A 278 5.64 -16.53 -3.44
N LYS A 279 4.52 -16.20 -2.76
CA LYS A 279 4.17 -16.71 -1.43
C LYS A 279 3.20 -17.89 -1.48
N ILE A 280 2.73 -18.27 -2.67
CA ILE A 280 1.77 -19.35 -2.84
C ILE A 280 2.50 -20.69 -2.74
N LEU A 281 1.92 -21.58 -1.94
CA LEU A 281 2.42 -22.94 -1.75
C LEU A 281 2.02 -23.83 -2.92
N PHE A 282 2.97 -24.63 -3.40
CA PHE A 282 2.79 -25.63 -4.43
C PHE A 282 3.09 -27.01 -3.84
N ILE A 283 2.24 -27.97 -4.15
CA ILE A 283 2.53 -29.38 -3.94
C ILE A 283 2.72 -29.99 -5.30
N THR A 284 3.88 -30.60 -5.49
CA THR A 284 4.34 -31.16 -6.75
C THR A 284 4.86 -32.57 -6.49
N ASP A 285 4.99 -33.33 -7.56
CA ASP A 285 5.76 -34.57 -7.58
C ASP A 285 7.01 -34.35 -8.46
N SER A 286 7.73 -35.40 -8.83
CA SER A 286 8.94 -35.26 -9.68
C SER A 286 8.65 -34.78 -11.11
N GLU A 287 7.41 -34.80 -11.58
CA GLU A 287 7.03 -34.54 -12.98
C GLU A 287 6.05 -33.39 -13.15
N LYS A 288 5.19 -33.15 -12.16
CA LYS A 288 4.04 -32.26 -12.30
C LYS A 288 3.67 -31.55 -11.03
N ILE A 289 3.03 -30.40 -11.21
CA ILE A 289 2.27 -29.75 -10.16
C ILE A 289 1.05 -30.61 -9.88
N LEU A 290 0.77 -30.87 -8.59
CA LEU A 290 -0.41 -31.60 -8.15
C LEU A 290 -1.50 -30.62 -7.70
N TRP A 291 -1.09 -29.60 -6.95
CA TRP A 291 -1.99 -28.61 -6.40
C TRP A 291 -1.30 -27.28 -6.15
N ILE A 292 -1.94 -26.20 -6.60
CA ILE A 292 -1.63 -24.83 -6.20
C ILE A 292 -2.49 -24.53 -4.97
N GLY A 293 -1.83 -24.44 -3.80
CA GLY A 293 -2.45 -24.39 -2.48
C GLY A 293 -3.53 -23.31 -2.38
N GLY A 294 -4.74 -23.69 -1.97
CA GLY A 294 -5.87 -22.77 -1.84
C GLY A 294 -6.57 -22.42 -3.17
N MET A 295 -6.12 -22.98 -4.30
CA MET A 295 -6.57 -22.56 -5.64
C MET A 295 -7.09 -23.71 -6.50
N ARG A 296 -6.21 -24.50 -7.13
CA ARG A 296 -6.60 -25.45 -8.18
C ARG A 296 -5.67 -26.65 -8.24
N ILE A 297 -6.25 -27.82 -8.47
CA ILE A 297 -5.50 -29.07 -8.70
C ILE A 297 -5.15 -29.23 -10.17
N ASP A 298 -4.15 -30.06 -10.44
CA ASP A 298 -3.89 -30.58 -11.78
C ASP A 298 -4.91 -31.69 -12.11
N ASN A 299 -5.49 -31.61 -13.30
CA ASN A 299 -6.53 -32.50 -13.81
C ASN A 299 -6.05 -33.96 -13.88
N ARG A 300 -4.74 -34.20 -14.00
CA ARG A 300 -4.15 -35.56 -14.06
C ARG A 300 -4.14 -36.28 -12.71
N VAL A 301 -4.37 -35.57 -11.61
CA VAL A 301 -4.52 -36.16 -10.27
C VAL A 301 -5.92 -35.91 -9.69
N ALA A 302 -6.85 -35.56 -10.57
CA ALA A 302 -8.26 -35.50 -10.23
C ALA A 302 -8.78 -36.92 -9.97
N LEU A 303 -9.74 -37.01 -9.05
CA LEU A 303 -10.37 -38.27 -8.72
C LEU A 303 -11.26 -38.75 -9.86
N SER A 304 -11.32 -40.07 -10.03
CA SER A 304 -12.20 -40.76 -10.95
C SER A 304 -12.87 -41.95 -10.26
N ASP A 305 -13.79 -42.60 -10.95
CA ASP A 305 -14.44 -43.82 -10.44
C ASP A 305 -13.45 -44.98 -10.24
N SER A 306 -12.27 -44.93 -10.87
CA SER A 306 -11.21 -45.93 -10.72
C SER A 306 -10.25 -45.65 -9.57
N THR A 307 -10.33 -44.49 -8.91
CA THR A 307 -9.41 -44.13 -7.83
C THR A 307 -9.54 -45.08 -6.65
N LYS A 308 -8.44 -45.76 -6.27
CA LYS A 308 -8.43 -46.69 -5.13
C LYS A 308 -7.84 -46.07 -3.88
N ASN A 309 -6.80 -45.26 -4.05
CA ASN A 309 -6.14 -44.56 -2.97
C ASN A 309 -6.29 -43.06 -3.14
N ILE A 310 -6.70 -42.38 -2.07
CA ILE A 310 -6.91 -40.94 -2.07
C ILE A 310 -5.90 -40.30 -1.13
N LEU A 311 -5.24 -39.23 -1.60
CA LEU A 311 -4.44 -38.36 -0.76
C LEU A 311 -5.27 -37.14 -0.37
N ARG A 312 -5.60 -37.03 0.92
CA ARG A 312 -6.12 -35.80 1.50
C ARG A 312 -4.96 -34.90 1.89
N ILE A 313 -4.99 -33.67 1.41
CA ILE A 313 -4.06 -32.61 1.81
C ILE A 313 -4.87 -31.46 2.39
N GLU A 314 -4.43 -30.94 3.53
CA GLU A 314 -5.02 -29.77 4.16
C GLU A 314 -3.94 -28.77 4.54
N ILE A 315 -4.16 -27.50 4.22
CA ILE A 315 -3.27 -26.39 4.61
C ILE A 315 -3.97 -25.47 5.61
N GLU A 316 -3.25 -25.06 6.64
CA GLU A 316 -3.71 -24.10 7.62
C GLU A 316 -2.64 -23.00 7.74
N LYS A 317 -3.03 -21.74 7.59
CA LYS A 317 -2.12 -20.61 7.76
C LYS A 317 -1.92 -20.39 9.26
N LEU A 318 -0.67 -20.54 9.71
CA LEU A 318 -0.30 -20.24 11.09
C LEU A 318 -0.34 -18.71 11.25
N SER A 319 -1.24 -18.22 12.12
CA SER A 319 -1.23 -16.81 12.51
C SER A 319 0.02 -16.51 13.35
N ASP A 320 0.54 -15.29 13.27
CA ASP A 320 1.74 -14.85 14.03
C ASP A 320 1.56 -14.89 15.57
N LYS A 321 0.43 -15.36 16.09
CA LYS A 321 0.24 -15.64 17.52
C LYS A 321 0.38 -17.14 17.82
N LYS A 322 1.41 -17.44 18.62
CA LYS A 322 1.85 -18.75 19.16
C LYS A 322 2.93 -19.50 18.37
N LEU A 323 4.04 -18.81 18.08
CA LEU A 323 5.36 -19.43 18.29
C LEU A 323 5.67 -19.32 19.80
N ARG A 324 4.97 -20.10 20.63
CA ARG A 324 5.49 -20.43 21.96
C ARG A 324 6.49 -21.55 21.75
N SER A 325 7.73 -21.26 22.09
CA SER A 325 8.90 -22.12 22.09
C SER A 325 8.53 -23.50 22.65
N ALA A 326 8.66 -24.53 21.84
CA ALA A 326 8.85 -25.88 22.33
C ALA A 326 10.35 -26.10 22.52
N GLU A 327 10.96 -25.36 23.44
CA GLU A 327 12.21 -25.80 24.07
C GLU A 327 11.81 -26.69 25.23
N ARG A 328 11.73 -27.99 24.93
CA ARG A 328 11.53 -29.04 25.92
C ARG A 328 12.93 -29.44 26.40
N ILE A 329 13.23 -29.05 27.63
CA ILE A 329 13.91 -29.84 28.65
C ILE A 329 15.17 -30.59 28.16
N LEU A 330 16.35 -30.00 28.41
CA LEU A 330 17.48 -30.77 28.92
C LEU A 330 17.58 -30.45 30.41
N LYS A 331 17.11 -31.42 31.21
CA LYS A 331 17.56 -31.58 32.59
C LYS A 331 19.01 -32.03 32.50
N ASP A 332 19.88 -31.36 33.23
CA ASP A 332 20.83 -32.00 34.16
C ASP A 332 20.88 -31.13 35.43
#